data_AF-A0A512BCH0-F1
#
_entry.id   AF-A0A512BCH0-F1
#
_cell.length_a   1.000
_cell.length_b   1.000
_cell.length_c   1.000
_cell.angle_alpha   90.00
_cell.angle_beta   90.00
_cell.angle_gamma   90.00
#
_symmetry.space_group_name_H-M   'P 1'
#
loop_
_entity.id
_entity.type
_entity.pdbx_description
1 polymer ?
#
loop_
_entity_poly.entity_id
_entity_poly.type
_entity_poly.pdbx_seq_one_letter_code
_entity_poly.pdbx_strand_id
1 'polypeptide(L)'
;MLDFIIFLLLKYTYVLAAILFLVKIFLFVKNKNKNWTVSQFIFFNPTNIQFTPNAERAKLKRVQNNLSIAIAVLLAIQVGATVLF
;
A
#
# COMPACT_ATOMS: atom_id res chain seq x y z
N MET A 1 1.39 7.48 31.34
CA MET A 1 2.46 6.57 30.83
C MET A 1 1.94 5.74 29.66
N LEU A 2 0.79 5.09 29.78
CA LEU A 2 0.15 4.34 28.69
C LEU A 2 -0.17 5.20 27.46
N ASP A 3 -0.74 6.40 27.66
CA ASP A 3 -1.11 7.31 26.55
C ASP A 3 0.12 7.79 25.76
N PHE A 4 1.24 7.99 26.45
CA PHE A 4 2.51 8.35 25.80
C PHE A 4 3.06 7.21 24.93
N ILE A 5 2.91 5.95 25.38
CA ILE A 5 3.30 4.77 24.60
C ILE A 5 2.40 4.62 23.37
N ILE A 6 1.08 4.79 23.53
CA ILE A 6 0.12 4.74 22.42
C ILE A 6 0.42 5.84 21.40
N PHE A 7 0.64 7.07 21.85
CA PHE A 7 1.01 8.20 20.98
C PHE A 7 2.30 7.93 20.19
N LEU A 8 3.31 7.38 20.85
CA LEU A 8 4.58 7.04 20.21
C LEU A 8 4.38 5.95 19.14
N LEU A 9 3.63 4.89 19.45
CA LEU A 9 3.30 3.82 18.52
C LEU A 9 2.53 4.34 17.30
N LEU A 10 1.54 5.21 17.51
CA LEU A 10 0.78 5.82 16.42
C LEU A 10 1.69 6.61 15.49
N LYS A 11 2.62 7.43 16.01
CA LYS A 11 3.60 8.15 15.17
C LYS A 11 4.43 7.23 14.29
N TYR A 12 4.90 6.11 14.81
CA TYR A 12 5.66 5.15 13.99
C TYR A 12 4.81 4.51 12.88
N THR A 13 3.51 4.29 13.12
CA THR A 13 2.62 3.77 12.05
C THR A 13 2.43 4.77 10.91
N TYR A 14 2.42 6.08 11.18
CA TYR A 14 2.38 7.11 10.13
C TYR A 14 3.63 7.08 9.26
N VAL A 15 4.80 7.01 9.89
CA VAL A 15 6.08 6.91 9.17
C VAL A 15 6.14 5.63 8.34
N LEU A 16 5.69 4.50 8.90
CA LEU A 16 5.64 3.23 8.18
C LEU A 16 4.70 3.29 6.97
N ALA A 17 3.51 3.87 7.11
CA ALA A 17 2.57 4.05 6.00
C ALA A 17 3.17 4.92 4.88
N ALA A 18 3.86 6.01 5.23
CA ALA A 18 4.56 6.85 4.27
C ALA A 18 5.68 6.10 3.53
N ILE A 19 6.48 5.30 4.24
CA ILE A 19 7.54 4.47 3.62
C ILE A 19 6.92 3.47 2.63
N LEU A 20 5.86 2.76 3.04
CA LEU A 20 5.18 1.80 2.17
C LEU A 20 4.60 2.47 0.92
N PHE A 21 4.05 3.68 1.07
CA PHE A 21 3.54 4.46 -0.05
C PHE A 21 4.64 4.87 -1.03
N LEU A 22 5.80 5.32 -0.53
CA LEU A 22 6.95 5.64 -1.37
C LEU A 22 7.50 4.42 -2.11
N VAL A 23 7.62 3.28 -1.43
CA VAL A 23 8.02 2.00 -2.06
C VAL A 23 7.04 1.62 -3.16
N LYS A 24 5.73 1.80 -2.92
CA LYS A 24 4.68 1.51 -3.89
C LYS A 24 4.79 2.41 -5.13
N ILE A 25 5.00 3.71 -4.95
CA ILE A 25 5.26 4.66 -6.04
C ILE A 25 6.48 4.24 -6.85
N PHE A 26 7.59 3.96 -6.17
CA PHE A 26 8.83 3.56 -6.84
C PHE A 26 8.62 2.30 -7.70
N LEU A 27 8.00 1.27 -7.13
CA LEU A 27 7.70 0.04 -7.86
C LEU A 27 6.71 0.27 -9.01
N PHE A 28 5.77 1.21 -8.87
CA PHE A 28 4.80 1.52 -9.90
C PHE A 28 5.46 2.24 -11.07
N VAL A 29 6.26 3.29 -10.80
CA VAL A 29 6.97 4.06 -11.82
C VAL A 29 8.00 3.17 -12.55
N LYS A 30 8.77 2.38 -11.81
CA LYS A 30 9.78 1.47 -12.37
C LYS A 30 9.18 0.45 -13.35
N ASN A 31 7.96 0.00 -13.10
CA ASN A 31 7.31 -1.05 -13.89
C ASN A 31 6.11 -0.55 -14.71
N LYS A 32 5.94 0.78 -14.82
CA LYS A 32 4.79 1.39 -15.50
C LYS A 32 4.83 1.03 -16.98
N ASN A 33 3.82 0.31 -17.44
CA ASN A 33 3.59 0.12 -18.88
C ASN A 33 2.73 1.28 -19.41
N LYS A 34 2.78 1.56 -20.73
CA LYS A 34 1.96 2.59 -21.39
C LYS A 34 0.46 2.47 -21.09
N ASN A 35 -0.02 1.24 -20.83
CA ASN A 35 -1.43 0.95 -20.56
C ASN A 35 -1.82 1.05 -19.08
N TRP A 36 -0.91 1.48 -18.20
CA TRP A 36 -1.21 1.57 -16.77
C TRP A 36 -1.89 2.89 -16.43
N THR A 37 -3.11 2.78 -15.91
CA THR A 37 -3.92 3.93 -15.46
C THR A 37 -3.76 4.15 -13.96
N VAL A 38 -4.20 5.32 -13.47
CA VAL A 38 -4.18 5.67 -12.04
C VAL A 38 -4.96 4.65 -11.20
N SER A 39 -6.02 4.04 -11.74
CA SER A 39 -6.75 2.97 -11.05
C SER A 39 -5.85 1.79 -10.67
N GLN A 40 -4.87 1.46 -11.52
CA GLN A 40 -3.93 0.37 -11.30
C GLN A 40 -2.82 0.72 -10.32
N PHE A 41 -2.61 2.02 -10.06
CA PHE A 41 -1.79 2.44 -8.93
C PHE A 41 -2.47 2.02 -7.62
N ILE A 42 -3.79 2.20 -7.51
CA ILE A 42 -4.56 1.82 -6.33
C ILE A 42 -4.66 0.29 -6.23
N PHE A 43 -5.09 -0.39 -7.30
CA PHE A 43 -5.32 -1.83 -7.27
C PHE A 43 -5.34 -2.45 -8.67
N PHE A 44 -4.71 -3.61 -8.84
CA PHE A 44 -4.80 -4.46 -10.02
C PHE A 44 -5.91 -5.49 -9.84
N ASN A 45 -6.88 -5.51 -10.76
CA ASN A 45 -7.94 -6.53 -10.77
C ASN A 45 -7.32 -7.96 -10.83
N PRO A 46 -7.79 -8.93 -10.02
CA PRO A 46 -7.33 -10.33 -10.07
C PRO A 46 -7.28 -10.94 -11.48
N THR A 47 -8.25 -10.64 -12.34
CA THR A 47 -8.25 -11.12 -13.73
C THR A 47 -7.04 -10.57 -14.51
N ASN A 48 -6.72 -9.30 -14.34
CA ASN A 48 -5.57 -8.66 -14.97
C ASN A 48 -4.23 -9.28 -14.49
N ILE A 49 -4.18 -9.84 -13.29
CA ILE A 49 -3.02 -10.53 -12.75
C ILE A 49 -2.93 -11.95 -13.32
N GLN A 50 -4.04 -12.70 -13.30
CA GLN A 50 -4.10 -14.09 -13.76
C GLN A 50 -3.75 -14.23 -15.24
N PHE A 51 -4.21 -13.29 -16.08
CA PHE A 51 -3.94 -13.29 -17.51
C PHE A 51 -2.66 -12.52 -17.89
N THR A 52 -1.76 -12.25 -16.94
CA THR A 52 -0.46 -11.64 -17.27
C THR A 52 0.50 -12.72 -17.80
N PRO A 53 1.01 -12.60 -19.04
CA PRO A 53 1.86 -13.64 -19.64
C PRO A 53 3.20 -13.83 -18.93
N ASN A 54 3.77 -12.75 -18.39
CA ASN A 54 5.04 -12.77 -17.68
C ASN A 54 4.82 -12.99 -16.17
N ALA A 55 5.35 -14.08 -15.64
CA ALA A 55 5.21 -14.47 -14.23
C ALA A 55 5.80 -13.42 -13.25
N GLU A 56 6.94 -12.81 -13.56
CA GLU A 56 7.52 -11.76 -12.73
C GLU A 56 6.62 -10.52 -12.68
N ARG A 57 6.04 -10.15 -13.82
CA ARG A 57 5.08 -9.04 -13.89
C ARG A 57 3.79 -9.36 -13.12
N ALA A 58 3.31 -10.60 -13.18
CA ALA A 58 2.17 -11.04 -12.37
C ALA A 58 2.49 -10.95 -10.86
N LYS A 59 3.68 -11.38 -10.46
CA LYS A 59 4.18 -11.25 -9.07
C LYS A 59 4.24 -9.79 -8.63
N LEU A 60 4.77 -8.89 -9.46
CA LEU A 60 4.84 -7.46 -9.17
C LEU A 60 3.45 -6.83 -8.96
N LYS A 61 2.45 -7.20 -9.78
CA LYS A 61 1.07 -6.74 -9.58
C LYS A 61 0.47 -7.24 -8.26
N ARG A 62 0.75 -8.48 -7.86
CA ARG A 62 0.34 -9.01 -6.55
C ARG A 62 1.01 -8.26 -5.40
N VAL A 63 2.31 -7.98 -5.50
CA VAL A 63 3.05 -7.18 -4.51
C VAL A 63 2.45 -5.77 -4.42
N GLN A 64 2.13 -5.14 -5.55
CA GLN A 64 1.46 -3.84 -5.59
C GLN A 64 0.11 -3.85 -4.88
N ASN A 65 -0.69 -4.90 -5.05
CA ASN A 65 -1.96 -5.06 -4.32
C ASN A 65 -1.76 -5.28 -2.83
N ASN A 66 -0.80 -6.13 -2.44
CA ASN A 66 -0.49 -6.37 -1.03
C ASN A 66 -0.03 -5.07 -0.34
N LEU A 67 0.76 -4.24 -1.02
CA LEU A 67 1.14 -2.91 -0.52
C LEU A 67 -0.08 -2.01 -0.36
N SER A 68 -1.02 -2.00 -1.32
CA SER A 68 -2.26 -1.22 -1.18
C SER A 68 -3.08 -1.65 0.03
N ILE A 69 -3.23 -2.96 0.25
CA ILE A 69 -3.96 -3.52 1.38
C ILE A 69 -3.26 -3.13 2.69
N ALA A 70 -1.93 -3.30 2.78
CA ALA A 70 -1.16 -2.93 3.97
C ALA A 70 -1.30 -1.44 4.31
N ILE A 71 -1.20 -0.56 3.30
CA ILE A 71 -1.40 0.88 3.48
C ILE A 71 -2.83 1.17 3.94
N ALA A 72 -3.85 0.55 3.33
CA ALA A 72 -5.25 0.74 3.71
C ALA A 72 -5.53 0.31 5.17
N VAL A 73 -4.97 -0.81 5.61
CA VAL A 73 -5.09 -1.29 7.00
C VAL A 73 -4.42 -0.32 7.96
N LEU A 74 -3.21 0.16 7.66
CA LEU A 74 -2.52 1.15 8.51
C LEU A 74 -3.30 2.46 8.61
N LEU A 75 -3.86 2.95 7.49
CA LEU A 75 -4.71 4.14 7.48
C LEU A 75 -5.99 3.93 8.30
N ALA A 76 -6.63 2.76 8.21
CA ALA A 76 -7.83 2.45 9.01
C ALA A 76 -7.54 2.43 10.51
N ILE A 77 -6.40 1.86 10.92
CA ILE A 77 -5.94 1.89 12.33
C ILE A 77 -5.69 3.33 12.78
N GLN A 78 -5.06 4.15 11.94
CA GLN A 78 -4.81 5.57 12.23
C GLN A 78 -6.10 6.35 12.41
N VAL A 79 -7.04 6.23 11.46
CA VAL A 79 -8.36 6.89 11.53
C VAL A 79 -9.10 6.44 12.79
N GLY A 80 -9.14 5.14 13.08
CA GLY A 80 -9.77 4.62 14.29
C GLY A 80 -9.15 5.19 15.56
N ALA A 81 -7.81 5.28 15.62
CA ALA A 81 -7.12 5.88 16.75
C ALA A 81 -7.40 7.38 16.87
N THR A 82 -7.42 8.15 15.78
CA THR A 82 -7.71 9.59 15.83
C THR A 82 -9.17 9.91 16.17
N VAL A 83 -10.10 9.00 15.92
CA VAL A 83 -11.51 9.19 16.30
C VAL A 83 -11.77 8.79 17.76
N LEU A 84 -11.02 7.82 18.29
CA LEU A 84 -11.21 7.28 19.63
C LEU A 84 -10.42 8.00 20.72
N PHE A 85 -9.40 8.78 20.37
CA PHE A 85 -8.53 9.55 21.27
C PHE A 85 -8.52 11.03 20.88
#